data_AF-A0A6B0Y395-F1
#
_entry.id   AF-A0A6B0Y395-F1
#
_cell.length_a   1.000
_cell.length_b   1.000
_cell.length_c   1.000
_cell.angle_alpha   90.00
_cell.angle_beta   90.00
_cell.angle_gamma   90.00
#
_symmetry.space_group_name_H-M   'P 1'
#
loop_
_entity.id
_entity.type
_entity.pdbx_description
1 polymer ?
#
loop_
_entity_poly.entity_id
_entity_poly.type
_entity_poly.pdbx_seq_one_letter_code
_entity_poly.pdbx_strand_id
1 'polypeptide(L)'
;MSKEYLKKATLTSTSDAADVRDTVQGMLDAIRVGRDTTAMEFAAKFDRYEGNVIVTPAEIEAACAEVPDRLKDDIRFAHDNVRRFAEAQK
;
A
#
# COMPACT_ATOMS: atom_id res chain seq x y z
N MET A 1 -10.12 -26.39 -36.36
CA MET A 1 -11.21 -25.42 -36.08
C MET A 1 -10.59 -24.19 -35.44
N SER A 2 -10.53 -23.08 -36.16
CA SER A 2 -9.99 -21.80 -35.68
C SER A 2 -11.01 -21.08 -34.79
N LYS A 3 -10.59 -20.61 -33.62
CA LYS A 3 -11.46 -19.86 -32.70
C LYS A 3 -11.73 -18.47 -33.26
N GLU A 4 -13.01 -18.11 -33.41
CA GLU A 4 -13.45 -16.75 -33.74
C GLU A 4 -13.85 -16.03 -32.45
N TYR A 5 -13.25 -14.86 -32.21
CA TYR A 5 -13.47 -14.08 -30.98
C TYR A 5 -14.38 -12.89 -31.30
N LEU A 6 -15.58 -12.88 -30.69
CA LEU A 6 -16.62 -11.86 -30.92
C LEU A 6 -16.37 -10.54 -30.14
N LYS A 7 -15.50 -10.57 -29.13
CA LYS A 7 -15.07 -9.38 -28.37
C LYS A 7 -13.62 -9.57 -27.94
N LYS A 8 -12.78 -8.59 -28.23
CA LYS A 8 -11.40 -8.52 -27.75
C LYS A 8 -11.23 -7.26 -26.90
N ALA A 9 -10.51 -7.38 -25.79
CA ALA A 9 -10.11 -6.20 -25.02
C ALA A 9 -9.13 -5.37 -25.87
N THR A 10 -9.41 -4.08 -26.00
CA THR A 10 -8.59 -3.13 -26.75
C THR A 10 -7.32 -2.74 -26.00
N LEU A 11 -7.30 -2.95 -24.69
CA LEU A 11 -6.24 -2.59 -23.76
C LEU A 11 -5.69 -3.86 -23.10
N THR A 12 -4.38 -3.91 -22.91
CA THR A 12 -3.67 -4.92 -22.12
C THR A 12 -3.29 -4.33 -20.76
N SER A 13 -2.74 -5.14 -19.85
CA SER A 13 -2.20 -4.67 -18.56
C SER A 13 -1.07 -3.63 -18.68
N THR A 14 -0.56 -3.40 -19.90
CA THR A 14 0.49 -2.43 -20.21
C THR A 14 -0.02 -1.25 -21.02
N SER A 15 -1.26 -1.29 -21.51
CA SER A 15 -1.87 -0.12 -22.13
C SER A 15 -2.02 0.97 -21.05
N ASP A 16 -1.64 2.20 -21.40
CA ASP A 16 -1.58 3.39 -20.52
C ASP A 16 -0.41 3.45 -19.51
N ALA A 17 0.57 2.53 -19.59
CA ALA A 17 1.73 2.53 -18.69
C ALA A 17 2.62 3.79 -18.79
N ALA A 18 2.63 4.49 -19.93
CA ALA A 18 3.42 5.71 -20.12
C ALA A 18 2.84 6.90 -19.34
N ASP A 19 1.52 7.10 -19.39
CA ASP A 19 0.84 8.19 -18.70
C ASP A 19 0.92 8.04 -17.17
N VAL A 20 0.76 6.80 -16.69
CA VAL A 20 0.94 6.47 -15.27
C VAL A 20 2.37 6.76 -14.82
N ARG A 21 3.37 6.41 -15.64
CA ARG A 21 4.78 6.66 -15.32
C ARG A 21 5.05 8.17 -15.19
N ASP A 22 4.59 8.97 -16.14
CA ASP A 22 4.83 10.41 -16.15
C ASP A 22 4.12 11.08 -14.95
N THR A 23 2.91 10.64 -14.63
CA THR A 23 2.16 11.11 -13.45
C THR A 23 2.90 10.80 -12.15
N VAL A 24 3.33 9.55 -11.96
CA VAL A 24 4.07 9.13 -10.74
C VAL A 24 5.39 9.88 -10.62
N GLN A 25 6.11 10.05 -11.73
CA GLN A 25 7.37 10.80 -11.74
C GLN A 25 7.15 12.25 -11.31
N GLY A 26 6.13 12.92 -11.84
CA GLY A 26 5.77 14.29 -11.45
C GLY A 26 5.41 14.39 -9.96
N MET A 27 4.69 13.42 -9.41
CA MET A 27 4.38 13.37 -7.97
C MET A 27 5.64 13.20 -7.11
N LEU A 28 6.56 12.32 -7.49
CA LEU A 28 7.83 12.12 -6.78
C LEU A 28 8.73 13.36 -6.83
N ASP A 29 8.78 14.05 -7.96
CA ASP A 29 9.55 15.29 -8.11
C ASP A 29 8.97 16.41 -7.25
N ALA A 30 7.63 16.52 -7.18
CA ALA A 30 6.95 17.45 -6.29
C ALA A 30 7.26 17.16 -4.80
N ILE A 31 7.22 15.88 -4.38
CA ILE A 31 7.57 15.48 -3.01
C ILE A 31 9.05 15.76 -2.71
N ARG A 32 9.95 15.58 -3.69
CA ARG A 32 11.39 15.87 -3.49
C ARG A 32 11.63 17.35 -3.13
N VAL A 33 10.85 18.26 -3.71
CA VAL A 33 10.95 19.71 -3.47
C VAL A 33 10.19 20.11 -2.21
N GLY A 34 8.90 19.79 -2.12
CA GLY A 34 8.03 20.26 -1.04
C GLY A 34 7.92 19.34 0.18
N ARG A 35 8.56 18.16 0.15
CA ARG A 35 8.73 17.23 1.27
C ARG A 35 7.39 16.89 1.92
N ASP A 36 7.33 16.97 3.25
CA ASP A 36 6.20 16.56 4.06
C ASP A 36 4.93 17.36 3.71
N THR A 37 5.07 18.65 3.37
CA THR A 37 3.92 19.48 2.95
C THR A 37 3.25 18.90 1.71
N THR A 38 4.02 18.58 0.66
CA THR A 38 3.47 17.96 -0.55
C THR A 38 2.89 16.57 -0.26
N ALA A 39 3.54 15.79 0.60
CA ALA A 39 3.03 14.48 0.98
C ALA A 39 1.67 14.59 1.70
N MET A 40 1.51 15.56 2.60
CA MET A 40 0.25 15.84 3.29
C MET A 40 -0.84 16.35 2.34
N GLU A 41 -0.50 17.22 1.37
CA GLU A 41 -1.43 17.66 0.32
C GLU A 41 -1.95 16.48 -0.52
N PHE A 42 -1.08 15.51 -0.85
CA PHE A 42 -1.49 14.31 -1.56
C PHE A 42 -2.36 13.39 -0.70
N ALA A 43 -2.06 13.22 0.59
CA ALA A 43 -2.93 12.47 1.51
C ALA A 43 -4.34 13.10 1.59
N ALA A 44 -4.43 14.43 1.69
CA ALA A 44 -5.71 15.14 1.68
C ALA A 44 -6.44 14.98 0.33
N LYS A 45 -5.71 15.04 -0.79
CA LYS A 45 -6.30 14.95 -2.13
C LYS A 45 -6.81 13.55 -2.49
N PHE A 46 -6.01 12.52 -2.24
CA PHE A 46 -6.27 11.16 -2.72
C PHE A 46 -6.96 10.30 -1.66
N ASP A 47 -6.50 10.36 -0.41
CA ASP A 47 -7.01 9.55 0.69
C ASP A 47 -8.09 10.30 1.50
N ARG A 48 -8.25 11.61 1.27
CA ARG A 48 -9.13 12.49 2.05
C ARG A 48 -8.80 12.47 3.53
N TYR A 49 -7.50 12.38 3.84
CA TYR A 49 -6.97 12.24 5.17
C TYR A 49 -6.13 13.45 5.57
N GLU A 50 -6.48 14.06 6.70
CA GLU A 50 -5.80 15.22 7.30
C GLU A 50 -5.30 14.92 8.72
N GLY A 51 -5.23 13.64 9.09
CA GLY A 51 -4.87 13.21 10.45
C GLY A 51 -3.36 13.03 10.66
N ASN A 52 -3.01 12.28 11.71
CA ASN A 52 -1.65 12.05 12.14
C ASN A 52 -0.83 11.27 11.07
N VAL A 53 0.30 11.84 10.64
CA VAL A 53 1.26 11.14 9.78
C VAL A 53 1.96 10.01 10.54
N ILE A 54 2.28 10.25 11.82
CA ILE A 54 2.84 9.24 12.71
C ILE A 54 1.73 8.76 13.63
N VAL A 55 1.38 7.48 13.52
CA VAL A 55 0.40 6.85 14.40
C VAL A 55 0.88 6.91 15.84
N THR A 56 0.04 7.43 16.72
CA THR A 56 0.37 7.63 18.13
C THR A 56 0.32 6.31 18.91
N PRO A 57 1.04 6.19 20.04
CA PRO A 57 0.95 5.01 20.90
C PRO A 57 -0.48 4.71 21.36
N ALA A 58 -1.27 5.74 21.64
CA ALA A 58 -2.66 5.60 22.06
C ALA A 58 -3.55 5.03 20.95
N GLU A 59 -3.37 5.47 19.70
CA GLU A 59 -4.09 4.91 18.54
C GLU A 59 -3.70 3.45 18.30
N ILE A 60 -2.42 3.09 18.49
CA ILE A 60 -1.94 1.71 18.39
C ILE A 60 -2.60 0.85 19.47
N GLU A 61 -2.59 1.29 20.73
CA GLU A 61 -3.21 0.55 21.84
C GLU A 61 -4.71 0.37 21.63
N ALA A 62 -5.41 1.42 21.20
CA ALA A 62 -6.84 1.36 20.89
C ALA A 62 -7.13 0.35 19.77
N ALA A 63 -6.41 0.43 18.65
CA ALA A 63 -6.56 -0.52 17.54
C ALA A 63 -6.24 -1.95 17.98
N CYS A 64 -5.21 -2.14 18.82
CA CYS A 64 -4.87 -3.45 19.36
C CYS A 64 -5.96 -4.01 20.27
N ALA A 65 -6.70 -3.17 21.00
CA ALA A 65 -7.80 -3.59 21.85
C ALA A 65 -9.01 -4.10 21.05
N GLU A 66 -9.21 -3.62 19.82
CA GLU A 66 -10.31 -4.06 18.94
C GLU A 66 -10.10 -5.46 18.35
N VAL A 67 -8.86 -5.96 18.34
CA VAL A 67 -8.54 -7.25 17.73
C VAL A 67 -8.81 -8.40 18.73
N PRO A 68 -9.62 -9.42 18.37
CA PRO A 68 -9.87 -10.58 19.22
C PRO A 68 -8.59 -11.38 19.53
N ASP A 69 -8.49 -11.93 20.74
CA ASP A 69 -7.28 -12.62 21.20
C ASP A 69 -6.87 -13.80 20.32
N ARG A 70 -7.84 -14.58 19.84
CA ARG A 70 -7.58 -15.68 18.91
C ARG A 70 -6.89 -15.20 17.62
N LEU A 71 -7.34 -14.08 17.06
CA LEU A 71 -6.73 -13.53 15.85
C LEU A 71 -5.31 -13.03 16.15
N LYS A 72 -5.07 -12.45 17.33
CA LYS A 72 -3.72 -12.08 17.77
C LYS A 72 -2.82 -13.32 17.89
N ASP A 73 -3.32 -14.43 18.43
CA ASP A 73 -2.59 -15.70 18.50
C ASP A 73 -2.23 -16.24 17.13
N ASP A 74 -3.18 -16.24 16.18
CA ASP A 74 -2.95 -16.72 14.82
C ASP A 74 -1.89 -15.87 14.10
N ILE A 75 -1.94 -14.54 14.25
CA ILE A 75 -0.93 -13.62 13.71
C ILE A 75 0.45 -13.88 14.34
N ARG A 76 0.51 -14.05 15.67
CA ARG A 76 1.77 -14.37 16.38
C ARG A 76 2.38 -15.67 15.88
N PHE A 77 1.59 -16.71 15.72
CA PHE A 77 2.04 -18.00 15.20
C PHE A 77 2.64 -17.86 13.79
N ALA A 78 1.96 -17.16 12.87
CA ALA A 78 2.47 -16.92 11.53
C ALA A 78 3.77 -16.10 11.54
N HIS A 79 3.80 -15.03 12.35
CA HIS A 79 4.99 -14.18 12.51
C HIS A 79 6.19 -14.96 13.03
N ASP A 80 6.00 -15.84 14.02
CA ASP A 80 7.08 -16.65 14.59
C ASP A 80 7.69 -17.62 13.56
N ASN A 81 6.86 -18.20 12.68
CA ASN A 81 7.34 -19.06 11.60
C ASN A 81 8.17 -18.28 10.58
N VAL A 82 7.70 -17.09 10.17
CA VAL A 82 8.45 -16.21 9.26
C VAL A 82 9.78 -15.80 9.88
N ARG A 83 9.79 -15.39 11.16
CA ARG A 83 11.01 -15.00 11.87
C ARG A 83 12.04 -16.13 11.91
N ARG A 84 11.62 -17.33 12.33
CA ARG A 84 12.49 -18.51 12.41
C ARG A 84 13.11 -18.87 11.05
N PHE A 85 12.30 -18.82 9.99
CA PHE A 85 12.78 -19.09 8.64
C PHE A 85 13.82 -18.05 8.18
N ALA A 86 13.55 -16.76 8.39
CA ALA A 86 14.47 -15.69 8.02
C ALA A 86 15.78 -15.73 8.84
N GLU A 87 15.71 -16.03 10.14
CA GLU A 87 16.89 -16.17 11.00
C GLU A 87 17.78 -17.35 10.62
N ALA A 88 17.19 -18.44 10.12
CA ALA A 88 17.92 -19.61 9.63
C ALA A 88 18.63 -19.38 8.27
N GLN A 89 18.35 -18.25 7.59
CA GLN A 89 19.01 -17.86 6.34
C GLN A 89 20.20 -16.90 6.56
N LYS A 90 20.57 -16.63 7.82
CA LYS A 90 21.75 -15.83 8.16
C LYS A 90 23.06 -16.55 7.84
#